data_AF-A0A955FAE0-F1
#
_entry.id   AF-A0A955FAE0-F1
#
_cell.length_a   1.000
_cell.length_b   1.000
_cell.length_c   1.000
_cell.angle_alpha   90.00
_cell.angle_beta   90.00
_cell.angle_gamma   90.00
#
_symmetry.space_group_name_H-M   'P 1'
#
loop_
_entity.id
_entity.type
_entity.pdbx_description
1 polymer ?
#
loop_
_entity_poly.entity_id
_entity_poly.type
_entity_poly.pdbx_seq_one_letter_code
_entity_poly.pdbx_strand_id
1 'polypeptide(L)'
;MLKKHQKIRFSSPAVALLVADGLFFGLINPHNVAAIWLMVGYLLLAVTILSAVHGLVKLLKWYGDETQRIGRSALHYGAAAILLVIALQSTGQLTLRDVIALVPLTALAFWYFGLRRPKLATVPVRR
;
A
#
# COMPACT_ATOMS: atom_id res chain seq x y z
N MET A 1 20.83 -31.84 3.23
CA MET A 1 19.85 -30.86 2.71
C MET A 1 20.35 -29.45 2.99
N LEU A 2 20.94 -28.78 2.00
CA LEU A 2 21.51 -27.44 2.13
C LEU A 2 20.42 -26.38 1.91
N LYS A 3 20.09 -25.60 2.95
CA LYS A 3 19.21 -24.43 2.85
C LYS A 3 19.90 -23.38 1.98
N LYS A 4 19.38 -23.19 0.78
CA LYS A 4 19.83 -22.17 -0.18
C LYS A 4 19.56 -20.79 0.42
N HIS A 5 20.61 -20.10 0.86
CA HIS A 5 20.52 -18.73 1.36
C HIS A 5 20.02 -17.81 0.25
N GLN A 6 18.74 -17.47 0.29
CA GLN A 6 18.10 -16.57 -0.65
C GLN A 6 18.55 -15.15 -0.32
N LYS A 7 19.58 -14.68 -1.05
CA LYS A 7 20.16 -13.34 -0.90
C LYS A 7 19.06 -12.30 -1.10
N ILE A 8 18.66 -11.63 -0.02
CA ILE A 8 17.69 -10.54 -0.05
C ILE A 8 18.32 -9.41 -0.86
N ARG A 9 18.05 -9.37 -2.16
CA ARG A 9 18.32 -8.17 -2.96
C ARG A 9 17.33 -7.12 -2.49
N PHE A 10 17.75 -6.31 -1.53
CA PHE A 10 17.13 -5.04 -1.21
C PHE A 10 17.02 -4.29 -2.54
N SER A 11 15.78 -4.10 -3.00
CA SER A 11 15.51 -3.44 -4.26
C SER A 11 15.84 -1.96 -4.09
N SER A 12 17.06 -1.59 -4.50
CA SER A 12 17.54 -0.21 -4.69
C SER A 12 16.50 0.80 -5.18
N PRO A 13 15.53 0.46 -6.07
CA PRO A 13 14.51 1.44 -6.49
C PRO A 13 13.58 1.93 -5.37
N ALA A 14 13.25 1.12 -4.37
CA ALA A 14 12.30 1.53 -3.32
C ALA A 14 12.92 2.58 -2.39
N VAL A 15 14.21 2.43 -2.07
CA VAL A 15 14.95 3.41 -1.28
C VAL A 15 15.14 4.71 -2.07
N ALA A 16 15.45 4.60 -3.37
CA ALA A 16 15.56 5.77 -4.23
C ALA A 16 14.23 6.55 -4.33
N LEU A 17 13.10 5.85 -4.42
CA LEU A 17 11.77 6.46 -4.42
C LEU A 17 11.47 7.20 -3.11
N LEU A 18 11.76 6.58 -1.96
CA LEU A 18 11.55 7.23 -0.65
C LEU A 18 12.41 8.48 -0.47
N VAL A 19 13.67 8.44 -0.93
CA VAL A 19 14.56 9.61 -0.89
C VAL A 19 14.08 10.69 -1.85
N ALA A 20 13.63 10.32 -3.05
CA ALA A 20 13.06 11.27 -4.02
C ALA A 20 11.79 11.94 -3.49
N ASP A 21 10.88 11.20 -2.87
CA ASP A 21 9.69 11.74 -2.21
C ASP A 21 10.07 12.69 -1.08
N GLY A 22 10.97 12.26 -0.18
CA GLY A 22 11.40 13.07 0.95
C GLY A 22 12.04 14.39 0.51
N LEU A 23 12.85 14.36 -0.55
CA LEU A 23 13.43 15.57 -1.15
C LEU A 23 12.37 16.42 -1.84
N PHE A 24 11.48 15.82 -2.62
CA PHE A 24 10.44 16.55 -3.35
C PHE A 24 9.51 17.30 -2.39
N PHE A 25 8.97 16.61 -1.37
CA PHE A 25 8.10 17.22 -0.38
C PHE A 25 8.85 18.11 0.62
N GLY A 26 10.12 17.86 0.89
CA GLY A 26 10.94 18.72 1.74
C GLY A 26 11.33 20.05 1.09
N LEU A 27 11.49 20.06 -0.25
CA LEU A 27 11.87 21.26 -1.01
C LEU A 27 10.66 22.09 -1.47
N ILE A 28 9.50 21.46 -1.61
CA ILE A 28 8.30 22.13 -2.11
C ILE A 28 7.47 22.69 -0.97
N ASN A 29 7.27 24.00 -0.99
CA ASN A 29 6.38 24.68 -0.06
C ASN A 29 4.94 24.67 -0.61
N PRO A 30 4.01 23.91 -0.02
CA PRO A 30 2.69 23.64 -0.62
C PRO A 30 1.83 24.91 -0.76
N HIS A 31 2.12 25.96 0.00
CA HIS A 31 1.36 27.21 -0.03
C HIS A 31 1.61 28.06 -1.28
N ASN A 32 2.70 27.81 -2.02
CA ASN A 32 3.12 28.69 -3.10
C ASN A 32 3.51 27.93 -4.38
N VAL A 33 3.17 26.65 -4.48
CA VAL A 33 3.55 25.82 -5.63
C VAL A 33 2.42 25.74 -6.64
N ALA A 34 2.76 25.78 -7.93
CA ALA A 34 1.78 25.61 -9.00
C ALA A 34 1.13 24.22 -8.94
N ALA A 35 -0.16 24.12 -9.28
CA ALA A 35 -0.94 22.89 -9.20
C ALA A 35 -0.31 21.69 -9.95
N ILE A 36 0.45 21.95 -11.02
CA ILE A 36 1.17 20.92 -11.78
C ILE A 36 2.19 20.18 -10.89
N TRP A 37 2.91 20.90 -10.03
CA TRP A 37 3.91 20.29 -9.14
C TRP A 37 3.26 19.47 -8.02
N LEU A 38 2.11 19.91 -7.51
CA LEU A 38 1.31 19.11 -6.58
C LEU A 38 0.88 17.80 -7.23
N MET A 39 0.39 17.86 -8.48
CA MET A 39 -0.03 16.67 -9.22
C MET A 39 1.12 15.68 -9.44
N VAL A 40 2.32 16.18 -9.77
CA VAL A 40 3.53 15.35 -9.86
C VAL A 40 3.90 14.73 -8.51
N GLY A 41 3.85 15.49 -7.43
CA GLY A 41 4.10 14.99 -6.07
C GLY A 41 3.14 13.88 -5.67
N TYR A 42 1.85 14.06 -5.95
CA TYR A 42 0.85 13.02 -5.73
C TYR A 42 1.11 11.74 -6.52
N LEU A 43 1.55 11.88 -7.78
CA LEU A 43 1.90 10.73 -8.61
C LEU A 43 3.13 9.99 -8.07
N LEU A 44 4.15 10.73 -7.62
CA LEU A 44 5.36 10.18 -7.01
C LEU A 44 5.02 9.41 -5.73
N LEU A 45 4.25 10.05 -4.84
CA LEU A 45 3.74 9.47 -3.61
C LEU A 45 2.92 8.20 -3.86
N ALA A 46 2.06 8.20 -4.89
CA ALA A 46 1.28 7.03 -5.26
C ALA A 46 2.16 5.83 -5.65
N VAL A 47 3.21 6.08 -6.43
CA VAL A 47 4.20 5.06 -6.82
C VAL A 47 4.99 4.56 -5.60
N THR A 48 5.36 5.46 -4.68
CA THR A 48 6.03 5.11 -3.42
C THR A 48 5.16 4.20 -2.56
N ILE A 49 3.88 4.54 -2.38
CA ILE A 49 2.92 3.74 -1.62
C ILE A 49 2.72 2.36 -2.26
N LEU A 50 2.52 2.29 -3.58
CA LEU A 50 2.41 1.01 -4.29
C LEU A 50 3.67 0.15 -4.12
N SER A 51 4.85 0.75 -4.22
CA SER A 51 6.12 0.05 -3.99
C SER A 51 6.27 -0.42 -2.54
N ALA A 52 5.86 0.40 -1.57
CA ALA A 52 5.88 0.05 -0.16
C ALA A 52 4.93 -1.10 0.16
N VAL A 53 3.71 -1.09 -0.37
CA VAL A 53 2.75 -2.20 -0.22
C VAL A 53 3.31 -3.48 -0.83
N HIS A 54 3.87 -3.44 -2.04
CA HIS A 54 4.52 -4.61 -2.64
C HIS A 54 5.70 -5.12 -1.80
N GLY A 55 6.51 -4.21 -1.25
CA GLY A 55 7.59 -4.54 -0.32
C GLY A 55 7.07 -5.24 0.93
N LEU A 56 6.03 -4.68 1.55
CA LEU A 56 5.37 -5.22 2.74
C LEU A 56 4.79 -6.61 2.48
N VAL A 57 4.12 -6.82 1.35
CA VAL A 57 3.61 -8.15 0.93
C VAL A 57 4.73 -9.15 0.77
N LYS A 58 5.87 -8.75 0.19
CA LYS A 58 7.04 -9.61 0.05
C LYS A 58 7.64 -9.97 1.41
N LEU A 59 7.62 -9.04 2.36
CA LEU A 59 8.05 -9.23 3.75
C LEU A 59 7.10 -10.15 4.52
N LEU A 60 5.79 -9.98 4.36
CA LEU A 60 4.75 -10.87 4.90
C LEU A 60 4.89 -12.30 4.37
N LYS A 61 5.13 -12.46 3.05
CA LYS A 61 5.43 -13.76 2.44
C LYS A 61 6.68 -14.42 3.04
N TRP A 62 7.66 -13.62 3.45
CA TRP A 62 8.86 -14.13 4.10
C TRP A 62 8.60 -14.58 5.54
N TYR A 63 7.62 -13.97 6.22
CA TYR A 63 7.31 -14.21 7.63
C TYR A 63 6.46 -15.47 7.88
N GLY A 64 5.73 -16.00 6.89
CA GLY A 64 4.99 -17.25 7.06
C GLY A 64 3.76 -17.38 6.16
N ASP A 65 3.54 -18.59 5.65
CA ASP A 65 2.87 -18.90 4.38
C ASP A 65 1.33 -18.83 4.34
N GLU A 66 0.66 -18.20 5.32
CA GLU A 66 -0.82 -18.11 5.31
C GLU A 66 -1.37 -16.87 4.62
N THR A 67 -0.53 -15.87 4.36
CA THR A 67 -0.94 -14.65 3.65
C THR A 67 -1.18 -14.87 2.15
N GLN A 68 -0.82 -16.03 1.59
CA GLN A 68 -1.15 -16.38 0.20
C GLN A 68 -2.68 -16.43 -0.06
N ARG A 69 -3.48 -16.53 1.00
CA ARG A 69 -4.95 -16.47 0.91
C ARG A 69 -5.50 -15.04 0.78
N ILE A 70 -4.68 -14.01 0.95
CA ILE A 70 -5.10 -12.64 0.68
C ILE A 70 -5.03 -12.44 -0.84
N GLY A 71 -6.20 -12.31 -1.48
CA GLY A 71 -6.29 -12.18 -2.93
C GLY A 71 -5.56 -10.91 -3.40
N ARG A 72 -4.92 -10.95 -4.58
CA ARG A 72 -4.27 -9.77 -5.17
C ARG A 72 -5.18 -8.53 -5.15
N SER A 73 -6.48 -8.72 -5.33
CA SER A 73 -7.51 -7.69 -5.24
C SER A 73 -7.59 -7.02 -3.86
N ALA A 74 -7.57 -7.78 -2.76
CA ALA A 74 -7.59 -7.21 -1.40
C ALA A 74 -6.35 -6.34 -1.12
N LEU A 75 -5.21 -6.66 -1.72
CA LEU A 75 -4.01 -5.83 -1.65
C LEU A 75 -4.15 -4.53 -2.43
N HIS A 76 -4.80 -4.56 -3.60
CA HIS A 76 -5.03 -3.34 -4.38
C HIS A 76 -6.02 -2.42 -3.68
N TYR A 77 -7.08 -2.97 -3.08
CA TYR A 77 -8.04 -2.19 -2.29
C TYR A 77 -7.40 -1.63 -1.01
N GLY A 78 -6.58 -2.41 -0.31
CA GLY A 78 -5.85 -1.92 0.87
C GLY A 78 -4.85 -0.81 0.52
N ALA A 79 -4.09 -0.98 -0.56
CA ALA A 79 -3.19 0.05 -1.06
C ALA A 79 -3.95 1.33 -1.43
N ALA A 80 -5.04 1.21 -2.18
CA ALA A 80 -5.87 2.34 -2.59
C ALA A 80 -6.50 3.06 -1.39
N ALA A 81 -6.93 2.33 -0.37
CA ALA A 81 -7.47 2.92 0.86
C ALA A 81 -6.41 3.72 1.63
N ILE A 82 -5.20 3.18 1.77
CA ILE A 82 -4.07 3.89 2.40
C ILE A 82 -3.72 5.16 1.60
N LEU A 83 -3.67 5.04 0.26
CA LEU A 83 -3.41 6.15 -0.66
C LEU A 83 -4.46 7.26 -0.52
N LEU A 84 -5.73 6.88 -0.40
CA LEU A 84 -6.85 7.80 -0.19
C LEU A 84 -6.73 8.55 1.14
N VAL A 85 -6.39 7.85 2.22
CA VAL A 85 -6.21 8.46 3.55
C VAL A 85 -5.05 9.45 3.54
N ILE A 86 -3.92 9.08 2.95
CA ILE A 86 -2.77 9.97 2.82
C ILE A 86 -3.12 11.18 1.94
N ALA A 87 -3.88 10.97 0.87
CA ALA A 87 -4.31 12.05 -0.01
C ALA A 87 -5.20 13.06 0.70
N LEU A 88 -6.17 12.59 1.49
CA LEU A 88 -7.05 13.42 2.30
C LEU A 88 -6.31 14.12 3.46
N GLN A 89 -5.28 13.49 4.02
CA GLN A 89 -4.40 14.15 5.00
C GLN A 89 -3.62 15.29 4.33
N SER A 90 -3.12 15.08 3.11
CA SER A 90 -2.32 16.05 2.38
C SER A 90 -3.12 17.28 1.92
N THR A 91 -4.45 17.21 1.79
CA THR A 91 -5.30 18.38 1.53
C THR A 91 -5.56 19.22 2.78
N GLY A 92 -5.02 18.82 3.94
CA GLY A 92 -5.26 19.48 5.23
C GLY A 92 -6.70 19.32 5.74
N GLN A 93 -7.53 18.53 5.05
CA GLN A 93 -8.91 18.27 5.46
C GLN A 93 -9.00 17.19 6.55
N LEU A 94 -8.02 16.29 6.64
CA LEU A 94 -7.96 15.29 7.69
C LEU A 94 -7.06 15.75 8.84
N THR A 95 -7.64 15.84 10.03
CA THR A 95 -6.84 16.07 11.24
C THR A 95 -6.10 14.79 11.62
N LEU A 96 -4.98 14.90 12.36
CA LEU A 96 -4.23 13.74 12.88
C LEU A 96 -5.15 12.76 13.64
N ARG A 97 -6.16 13.30 14.32
CA ARG A 97 -7.17 12.53 15.04
C ARG A 97 -7.98 11.62 14.12
N ASP A 98 -8.35 12.12 12.94
CA ASP A 98 -9.11 11.36 11.95
C ASP A 98 -8.27 10.23 11.37
N VAL A 99 -6.97 10.47 11.14
CA VAL A 99 -6.02 9.43 10.69
C VAL A 99 -5.90 8.33 11.73
N ILE A 100 -5.73 8.68 13.01
CA ILE A 100 -5.65 7.71 14.11
C ILE A 100 -6.95 6.89 14.23
N ALA A 101 -8.11 7.49 13.96
CA ALA A 101 -9.39 6.78 13.95
C ALA A 101 -9.57 5.88 12.71
N LEU A 102 -9.05 6.28 11.55
CA LEU A 102 -9.19 5.53 10.29
C LEU A 102 -8.28 4.30 10.21
N VAL A 103 -7.11 4.32 10.82
CA VAL A 103 -6.17 3.18 10.84
C VAL A 103 -6.80 1.90 11.42
N PRO A 104 -7.39 1.89 12.63
CA PRO A 104 -8.03 0.68 13.15
C PRO A 104 -9.27 0.28 12.35
N LEU A 105 -10.01 1.26 11.80
CA LEU A 105 -11.18 1.00 10.98
C LEU A 105 -10.82 0.31 9.65
N THR A 106 -9.76 0.76 9.00
CA THR A 106 -9.24 0.15 7.76
C THR A 106 -8.62 -1.22 8.04
N ALA A 107 -7.95 -1.42 9.18
CA ALA A 107 -7.49 -2.74 9.60
C ALA A 107 -8.67 -3.71 9.81
N LEU A 108 -9.75 -3.27 10.46
CA LEU A 108 -10.98 -4.05 10.62
C LEU A 108 -11.66 -4.35 9.29
N ALA A 109 -11.76 -3.35 8.40
CA ALA A 109 -12.33 -3.54 7.07
C ALA A 109 -11.51 -4.57 6.27
N PHE A 110 -10.18 -4.45 6.30
CA PHE A 110 -9.28 -5.39 5.65
C PHE A 110 -9.44 -6.81 6.21
N TRP A 111 -9.54 -6.96 7.53
CA TRP A 111 -9.83 -8.24 8.18
C TRP A 111 -11.17 -8.82 7.71
N TYR A 112 -12.22 -8.01 7.74
CA TYR A 112 -13.57 -8.40 7.37
C TYR A 112 -13.69 -8.85 5.90
N PHE A 113 -13.13 -8.06 4.98
CA PHE A 113 -13.10 -8.40 3.55
C PHE A 113 -12.14 -9.54 3.23
N GLY A 114 -11.02 -9.63 3.95
CA GLY A 114 -10.04 -10.71 3.80
C GLY A 114 -10.61 -12.09 4.14
N LEU A 115 -11.51 -12.18 5.13
CA LEU A 115 -12.17 -13.43 5.51
C LEU A 115 -13.30 -13.85 4.55
N ARG A 116 -14.00 -12.90 3.93
CA ARG A 116 -15.11 -13.20 3.00
C ARG A 116 -14.61 -13.46 1.58
N ARG A 117 -13.98 -14.62 1.33
CA ARG A 117 -13.99 -15.15 -0.04
C ARG A 117 -15.32 -15.88 -0.28
N PRO A 118 -16.11 -15.51 -1.29
CA PRO A 118 -17.21 -16.38 -1.72
C PRO A 118 -16.57 -17.69 -2.16
N LYS A 119 -16.94 -18.81 -1.50
CA LYS A 119 -16.72 -20.12 -2.09
C LYS A 119 -17.49 -20.07 -3.40
N LEU A 120 -16.79 -19.88 -4.52
CA LEU A 120 -17.35 -20.08 -5.84
C LEU A 120 -17.89 -21.51 -5.81
N ALA A 121 -19.22 -21.61 -5.71
CA ALA A 121 -19.90 -22.88 -5.77
C ALA A 121 -19.44 -23.51 -7.08
N THR A 122 -18.65 -24.56 -6.97
CA THR A 122 -18.23 -25.36 -8.10
C THR A 122 -19.51 -25.94 -8.68
N VAL A 123 -20.08 -25.25 -9.67
CA VAL A 123 -21.23 -25.75 -10.42
C VAL A 123 -20.74 -27.01 -11.10
N PRO A 124 -21.26 -28.20 -10.76
CA PRO A 124 -20.83 -29.42 -11.42
C PRO A 124 -21.27 -29.34 -12.87
N VAL A 125 -20.31 -29.33 -13.79
CA VAL A 125 -20.59 -29.47 -15.22
C VAL A 125 -21.10 -30.90 -15.43
N ARG A 126 -22.43 -31.07 -15.57
CA ARG A 126 -23.00 -32.32 -16.08
C ARG A 126 -22.54 -32.48 -17.52
N ARG A 127 -21.76 -33.52 -17.78
CA ARG A 127 -21.55 -34.07 -19.13
C ARG A 127 -22.74 -34.94 -19.51
#